data_AF-A0A7S4MMZ9-F1
#
_entry.id   AF-A0A7S4MMZ9-F1
#
_cell.length_a   1.000
_cell.length_b   1.000
_cell.length_c   1.000
_cell.angle_alpha   90.00
_cell.angle_beta   90.00
_cell.angle_gamma   90.00
#
_symmetry.space_group_name_H-M   'P 1'
#
loop_
_entity.id
_entity.type
_entity.pdbx_description
1 polymer ?
#
loop_
_entity_poly.entity_id
_entity_poly.type
_entity_poly.pdbx_seq_one_letter_code
_entity_poly.pdbx_strand_id
1 'polypeptide(L)'
;VMSGETHASIVAIEGYCAFHHLMLKMIAKYPELSKRIDSTINRFVREERARIKDNTPSLGDFIPLLTVSETFRWLDVRSAYVQENFDRNALWVIKQFPGLRKVDKGYANKTIVNQNRLRKTFEANRTSMRLLMFHVYFLSKIARPDGRSLSEVTANYDLFYGRPTAQMKEDLQSHCKKVLAVDNWPAFFRMIGMKVPSQQGVTFVLNQAVVNSQRKGYHH
;
A
#
# COMPACT_ATOMS: atom_id res chain seq x y z
N VAL A 1 -16.73 -3.97 26.07
CA VAL A 1 -15.53 -4.80 25.87
C VAL A 1 -14.85 -4.36 24.57
N MET A 2 -13.92 -3.40 24.62
CA MET A 2 -13.18 -2.86 23.44
C MET A 2 -11.93 -2.02 23.85
N SER A 3 -11.39 -2.16 25.06
CA SER A 3 -10.29 -1.31 25.54
C SER A 3 -8.92 -1.65 24.91
N GLY A 4 -8.70 -2.91 24.52
CA GLY A 4 -7.42 -3.38 23.99
C GLY A 4 -7.09 -2.91 22.57
N GLU A 5 -8.07 -2.93 21.66
CA GLU A 5 -7.86 -2.54 20.25
C GLU A 5 -7.63 -1.03 20.11
N THR A 6 -8.35 -0.22 20.88
CA THR A 6 -8.17 1.23 20.94
C THR A 6 -6.75 1.57 21.41
N HIS A 7 -6.28 0.95 22.50
CA HIS A 7 -4.94 1.19 23.01
C HIS A 7 -3.85 0.76 22.01
N ALA A 8 -4.01 -0.40 21.36
CA ALA A 8 -3.07 -0.89 20.34
C ALA A 8 -2.94 0.08 19.15
N SER A 9 -4.07 0.66 18.69
CA SER A 9 -4.05 1.64 17.59
C SER A 9 -3.36 2.97 17.96
N ILE A 10 -3.47 3.41 19.22
CA ILE A 10 -2.81 4.63 19.73
C ILE A 10 -1.31 4.43 19.82
N VAL A 11 -0.87 3.30 20.38
CA VAL A 11 0.57 2.99 20.47
C VAL A 11 1.17 2.86 19.06
N ALA A 12 0.44 2.24 18.14
CA ALA A 12 0.88 2.12 16.75
C ALA A 12 1.07 3.49 16.09
N ILE A 13 0.10 4.42 16.18
CA ILE A 13 0.25 5.74 15.55
C ILE A 13 1.37 6.56 16.17
N GLU A 14 1.56 6.48 17.49
CA GLU A 14 2.68 7.15 18.16
C GLU A 14 4.02 6.64 17.64
N GLY A 15 4.16 5.32 17.49
CA GLY A 15 5.35 4.71 16.89
C GLY A 15 5.58 5.14 15.43
N TYR A 16 4.53 5.11 14.60
CA TYR A 16 4.61 5.54 13.20
C TYR A 16 4.99 7.02 13.07
N CYS A 17 4.38 7.90 13.88
CA CYS A 17 4.70 9.32 13.92
C CYS A 17 6.13 9.58 14.39
N ALA A 18 6.58 8.91 15.44
CA ALA A 18 7.95 9.03 15.94
C ALA A 18 8.97 8.57 14.90
N PHE A 19 8.72 7.43 14.24
CA PHE A 19 9.59 6.92 13.20
C PHE A 19 9.63 7.84 11.96
N HIS A 20 8.47 8.33 11.52
CA HIS A 20 8.41 9.27 10.41
C HIS A 20 9.12 10.59 10.75
N HIS A 21 8.95 11.10 11.98
CA HIS A 21 9.67 12.28 12.46
C HIS A 21 11.19 12.07 12.40
N LEU A 22 11.68 10.90 12.82
CA LEU A 22 13.09 10.53 12.66
C LEU A 22 13.52 10.55 11.19
N MET A 23 12.73 9.96 10.28
CA MET A 23 13.04 9.97 8.85
C MET A 23 13.14 11.40 8.29
N LEU A 24 12.24 12.31 8.70
CA LEU A 24 12.26 13.73 8.34
C LEU A 24 13.54 14.43 8.82
N LYS A 25 13.99 14.16 10.05
CA LYS A 25 15.26 14.69 10.56
C LYS A 25 16.47 14.10 9.82
N MET A 26 16.40 12.84 9.39
CA MET A 26 17.47 12.19 8.63
C MET A 26 17.68 12.80 7.25
N ILE A 27 16.60 13.02 6.47
CA ILE A 27 16.71 13.70 5.16
C ILE A 27 17.11 15.17 5.28
N ALA A 28 16.72 15.86 6.36
CA ALA A 28 17.18 17.23 6.62
C ALA A 28 18.68 17.27 6.93
N LYS A 29 19.18 16.30 7.71
CA LYS A 29 20.60 16.18 8.06
C LYS A 29 21.47 15.68 6.90
N TYR A 30 20.92 14.80 6.06
CA TYR A 30 21.63 14.12 4.98
C TYR A 30 20.86 14.27 3.64
N PRO A 31 20.93 15.43 2.96
CA PRO A 31 20.16 15.69 1.74
C PRO A 31 20.42 14.70 0.59
N GLU A 32 21.57 14.03 0.57
CA GLU A 32 21.86 12.96 -0.38
C GLU A 32 20.92 11.76 -0.24
N LEU A 33 20.33 11.53 0.94
CA LEU A 33 19.31 10.50 1.14
C LEU A 33 18.05 10.82 0.33
N SER A 34 17.62 12.08 0.27
CA SER A 34 16.46 12.48 -0.53
C SER A 34 16.66 12.13 -2.00
N LYS A 35 17.83 12.44 -2.57
CA LYS A 35 18.16 12.12 -3.97
C LYS A 35 18.14 10.62 -4.23
N ARG A 36 18.67 9.81 -3.30
CA ARG A 36 18.67 8.34 -3.40
C ARG A 36 17.26 7.76 -3.28
N ILE A 37 16.43 8.33 -2.42
CA ILE A 37 15.02 7.97 -2.24
C ILE A 37 14.24 8.24 -3.53
N ASP A 38 14.35 9.44 -4.09
CA ASP A 38 13.64 9.81 -5.32
C ASP A 38 14.10 8.96 -6.51
N SER A 39 15.40 8.67 -6.61
CA SER A 39 15.94 7.74 -7.61
C SER A 39 15.36 6.33 -7.45
N THR A 40 15.23 5.85 -6.22
CA THR A 40 14.65 4.52 -5.93
C THR A 40 13.18 4.47 -6.30
N ILE A 41 12.40 5.50 -5.93
CA ILE A 41 10.98 5.61 -6.30
C ILE A 41 10.82 5.68 -7.82
N ASN A 42 11.61 6.53 -8.49
CA ASN A 42 11.55 6.66 -9.95
C ASN A 42 11.85 5.34 -10.67
N ARG A 43 12.88 4.60 -10.23
CA ARG A 43 13.18 3.26 -10.77
C ARG A 43 12.03 2.29 -10.52
N PHE A 44 11.46 2.27 -9.32
CA PHE A 44 10.30 1.43 -9.00
C PHE A 44 9.11 1.72 -9.92
N VAL A 45 8.85 2.99 -10.25
CA VAL A 45 7.77 3.39 -11.17
C VAL A 45 8.08 2.97 -12.61
N ARG A 46 9.30 3.24 -13.09
CA ARG A 46 9.65 3.09 -14.51
C ARG A 46 10.07 1.67 -14.91
N GLU A 47 10.68 0.92 -14.01
CA GLU A 47 11.36 -0.33 -14.33
C GLU A 47 10.72 -1.51 -13.59
N GLU A 48 10.19 -2.49 -14.33
CA GLU A 48 9.63 -3.69 -13.71
C GLU A 48 10.67 -4.45 -12.86
N ARG A 49 11.91 -4.56 -13.33
CA ARG A 49 12.99 -5.21 -12.59
C ARG A 49 13.25 -4.57 -11.23
N ALA A 50 13.06 -3.25 -11.08
CA ALA A 50 13.27 -2.57 -9.81
C ALA A 50 12.19 -2.92 -8.78
N ARG A 51 11.04 -3.41 -9.23
CA ARG A 51 9.90 -3.79 -8.39
C ARG A 51 10.01 -5.19 -7.81
N ILE A 52 10.87 -6.05 -8.33
CA ILE A 52 10.90 -7.46 -7.89
C ILE A 52 11.57 -7.62 -6.52
N LYS A 53 11.40 -8.78 -5.87
CA LYS A 53 11.95 -9.03 -4.51
C LYS A 53 13.45 -8.79 -4.40
N ASP A 54 14.22 -9.04 -5.46
CA ASP A 54 15.67 -8.84 -5.45
C ASP A 54 16.06 -7.36 -5.30
N ASN A 55 15.26 -6.44 -5.85
CA ASN A 55 15.54 -5.01 -5.83
C ASN A 55 14.67 -4.23 -4.82
N THR A 56 13.48 -4.74 -4.51
CA THR A 56 12.56 -4.22 -3.49
C THR A 56 12.06 -5.39 -2.63
N PRO A 57 12.84 -5.88 -1.65
CA PRO A 57 12.46 -7.07 -0.87
C PRO A 57 11.09 -6.94 -0.18
N SER A 58 10.82 -5.76 0.39
CA SER A 58 9.58 -5.44 1.09
C SER A 58 8.88 -4.25 0.43
N LEU A 59 7.64 -4.48 -0.03
CA LEU A 59 6.77 -3.38 -0.45
C LEU A 59 6.33 -2.51 0.74
N GLY A 60 6.29 -3.11 1.94
CA GLY A 60 6.00 -2.39 3.18
C GLY A 60 7.08 -1.34 3.50
N ASP A 61 8.33 -1.63 3.16
CA ASP A 61 9.47 -0.72 3.40
C ASP A 61 9.59 0.33 2.29
N PHE A 62 9.02 0.04 1.12
CA PHE A 62 8.97 0.98 -0.01
C PHE A 62 8.02 2.16 0.24
N ILE A 63 6.81 1.93 0.80
CA ILE A 63 5.84 3.02 1.03
C ILE A 63 6.41 4.14 1.93
N PRO A 64 7.10 3.85 3.04
CA PRO A 64 7.76 4.86 3.88
C PRO A 64 8.67 5.80 3.09
N LEU A 65 9.30 5.37 1.99
CA LEU A 65 10.12 6.26 1.16
C LEU A 65 9.32 7.45 0.59
N LEU A 66 8.02 7.25 0.33
CA LEU A 66 7.12 8.30 -0.17
C LEU A 66 6.79 9.35 0.89
N THR A 67 6.90 8.99 2.17
CA THR A 67 6.58 9.89 3.28
C THR A 67 7.55 11.07 3.36
N VAL A 68 8.73 10.90 2.77
CA VAL A 68 9.86 11.84 2.83
C VAL A 68 10.33 12.32 1.46
N SER A 69 9.65 11.93 0.38
CA SER A 69 9.95 12.36 -0.97
C SER A 69 9.12 13.60 -1.30
N GLU A 70 9.76 14.72 -1.64
CA GLU A 70 9.05 15.91 -2.12
C GLU A 70 8.52 15.75 -3.55
N THR A 71 9.19 14.94 -4.38
CA THR A 71 8.88 14.78 -5.81
C THR A 71 7.72 13.84 -6.10
N PHE A 72 7.67 12.69 -5.42
CA PHE A 72 6.66 11.65 -5.68
C PHE A 72 5.58 11.63 -4.60
N ARG A 73 4.35 11.38 -5.03
CA ARG A 73 3.16 11.14 -4.22
C ARG A 73 2.62 9.73 -4.49
N TRP A 74 1.63 9.33 -3.69
CA TRP A 74 0.94 8.05 -3.90
C TRP A 74 0.36 7.92 -5.32
N LEU A 75 -0.15 9.01 -5.88
CA LEU A 75 -0.72 9.07 -7.23
C LEU A 75 0.27 8.56 -8.30
N ASP A 76 1.55 8.88 -8.16
CA ASP A 76 2.59 8.55 -9.13
C ASP A 76 3.00 7.08 -9.10
N VAL A 77 2.85 6.42 -7.93
CA VAL A 77 3.35 5.05 -7.71
C VAL A 77 2.27 3.99 -7.66
N ARG A 78 1.01 4.37 -7.35
CA ARG A 78 -0.06 3.42 -6.97
C ARG A 78 -0.30 2.31 -7.98
N SER A 79 -0.24 2.61 -9.27
CA SER A 79 -0.48 1.61 -10.33
C SER A 79 0.61 0.54 -10.34
N ALA A 80 1.88 0.97 -10.31
CA ALA A 80 3.04 0.09 -10.27
C ALA A 80 3.08 -0.73 -8.98
N TYR A 81 2.77 -0.09 -7.84
CA TYR A 81 2.72 -0.73 -6.54
C TYR A 81 1.63 -1.81 -6.47
N VAL A 82 0.39 -1.48 -6.86
CA VAL A 82 -0.75 -2.41 -6.75
C VAL A 82 -0.59 -3.60 -7.67
N GLN A 83 -0.05 -3.40 -8.88
CA GLN A 83 0.29 -4.51 -9.78
C GLN A 83 1.30 -5.46 -9.12
N GLU A 84 2.43 -4.94 -8.64
CA GLU A 84 3.45 -5.76 -7.99
C GLU A 84 2.93 -6.43 -6.69
N ASN A 85 2.08 -5.74 -5.93
CA ASN A 85 1.45 -6.27 -4.75
C ASN A 85 0.56 -7.49 -5.08
N PHE A 86 -0.23 -7.42 -6.14
CA PHE A 86 -1.04 -8.56 -6.59
C PHE A 86 -0.18 -9.70 -7.14
N ASP A 87 0.87 -9.40 -7.90
CA ASP A 87 1.81 -10.41 -8.40
C ASP A 87 2.46 -11.19 -7.23
N ARG A 88 2.92 -10.49 -6.19
CA ARG A 88 3.51 -11.13 -4.99
C ARG A 88 2.48 -11.93 -4.19
N ASN A 89 1.28 -11.39 -4.07
CA ASN A 89 0.22 -12.00 -3.27
C ASN A 89 -0.45 -13.21 -3.96
N ALA A 90 -0.26 -13.40 -5.27
CA ALA A 90 -0.77 -14.58 -5.97
C ALA A 90 -0.28 -15.90 -5.34
N LEU A 91 0.92 -15.93 -4.75
CA LEU A 91 1.41 -17.07 -3.96
C LEU A 91 0.42 -17.46 -2.84
N TRP A 92 -0.02 -16.48 -2.05
CA TRP A 92 -0.94 -16.71 -0.93
C TRP A 92 -2.32 -17.14 -1.42
N VAL A 93 -2.79 -16.53 -2.51
CA VAL A 93 -4.04 -16.92 -3.18
C VAL A 93 -4.00 -18.37 -3.63
N ILE A 94 -2.92 -18.81 -4.27
CA ILE A 94 -2.77 -20.19 -4.77
C ILE A 94 -2.60 -21.17 -3.61
N LYS A 95 -1.84 -20.81 -2.56
CA LYS A 95 -1.67 -21.64 -1.38
C LYS A 95 -3.01 -21.91 -0.67
N GLN A 96 -3.86 -20.89 -0.56
CA GLN A 96 -5.18 -21.03 0.06
C GLN A 96 -6.23 -21.63 -0.88
N PHE A 97 -6.14 -21.34 -2.19
CA PHE A 97 -7.08 -21.80 -3.21
C PHE A 97 -6.35 -22.34 -4.46
N PRO A 98 -5.81 -23.58 -4.43
CA PRO A 98 -4.98 -24.12 -5.50
C PRO A 98 -5.64 -24.13 -6.89
N GLY A 99 -6.97 -24.24 -6.94
CA GLY A 99 -7.74 -24.15 -8.18
C GLY A 99 -7.60 -22.81 -8.92
N LEU A 100 -7.18 -21.74 -8.25
CA LEU A 100 -6.90 -20.44 -8.85
C LEU A 100 -5.51 -20.32 -9.48
N ARG A 101 -4.69 -21.39 -9.46
CA ARG A 101 -3.44 -21.42 -10.22
C ARG A 101 -3.70 -21.39 -11.73
N LYS A 102 -4.79 -22.02 -12.19
CA LYS A 102 -5.18 -21.98 -13.60
C LYS A 102 -5.87 -20.65 -13.89
N VAL A 103 -5.44 -19.98 -14.95
CA VAL A 103 -6.08 -18.77 -15.46
C VAL A 103 -7.20 -19.12 -16.44
N ASP A 104 -8.23 -18.28 -16.50
CA ASP A 104 -9.39 -18.53 -17.36
C ASP A 104 -8.99 -18.52 -18.85
N LYS A 105 -9.48 -19.47 -19.65
CA LYS A 105 -9.22 -19.47 -21.11
C LYS A 105 -9.77 -18.19 -21.73
N GLY A 106 -8.96 -17.49 -22.52
CA GLY A 106 -9.37 -16.24 -23.18
C GLY A 106 -9.43 -15.02 -22.25
N TYR A 107 -8.89 -15.10 -21.01
CA TYR A 107 -8.87 -13.94 -20.10
C TYR A 107 -8.20 -12.70 -20.70
N ALA A 108 -7.28 -12.89 -21.66
CA ALA A 108 -6.60 -11.83 -22.39
C ALA A 108 -7.57 -10.89 -23.13
N ASN A 109 -8.77 -11.36 -23.49
CA ASN A 109 -9.79 -10.57 -24.18
C ASN A 109 -10.53 -9.59 -23.25
N LYS A 110 -10.28 -9.62 -21.93
CA LYS A 110 -10.85 -8.69 -20.92
C LYS A 110 -12.39 -8.65 -20.86
N THR A 111 -13.06 -9.68 -21.35
CA THR A 111 -14.54 -9.78 -21.34
C THR A 111 -15.07 -10.69 -20.23
N ILE A 112 -14.23 -11.55 -19.67
CA ILE A 112 -14.63 -12.58 -18.71
C ILE A 112 -14.75 -12.01 -17.30
N VAL A 113 -15.88 -12.29 -16.64
CA VAL A 113 -16.05 -12.09 -15.20
C VAL A 113 -15.96 -13.45 -14.51
N ASN A 114 -15.06 -13.59 -13.53
CA ASN A 114 -14.95 -14.80 -12.71
C ASN A 114 -15.22 -14.48 -11.24
N GLN A 115 -16.47 -14.66 -10.81
CA GLN A 115 -16.91 -14.37 -9.43
C GLN A 115 -16.13 -15.16 -8.38
N ASN A 116 -15.82 -16.42 -8.68
CA ASN A 116 -15.05 -17.27 -7.78
C ASN A 116 -13.62 -16.73 -7.59
N ARG A 117 -12.95 -16.27 -8.65
CA ARG A 117 -11.64 -15.60 -8.57
C ARG A 117 -11.71 -14.29 -7.81
N LEU A 118 -12.69 -13.44 -8.11
CA LEU A 118 -12.87 -12.15 -7.42
C LEU A 118 -13.03 -12.36 -5.91
N ARG A 119 -13.92 -13.25 -5.49
CA ARG A 119 -14.20 -13.52 -4.07
C ARG A 119 -13.00 -14.12 -3.34
N LYS A 120 -12.44 -15.22 -3.86
CA LYS A 120 -11.36 -15.97 -3.21
C LYS A 120 -10.05 -15.19 -3.15
N THR A 121 -9.71 -14.44 -4.19
CA THR A 121 -8.51 -13.59 -4.16
C THR A 121 -8.66 -12.47 -3.13
N PHE A 122 -9.85 -11.86 -3.02
CA PHE A 122 -10.10 -10.84 -2.00
C PHE A 122 -9.95 -11.42 -0.59
N GLU A 123 -10.50 -12.62 -0.37
CA GLU A 123 -10.40 -13.35 0.90
C GLU A 123 -8.94 -13.65 1.28
N ALA A 124 -8.15 -14.21 0.37
CA ALA A 124 -6.76 -14.57 0.62
C ALA A 124 -5.84 -13.35 0.85
N ASN A 125 -6.16 -12.21 0.24
CA ASN A 125 -5.34 -10.99 0.32
C ASN A 125 -5.86 -9.97 1.34
N ARG A 126 -6.83 -10.33 2.18
CA ARG A 126 -7.49 -9.39 3.09
C ARG A 126 -6.50 -8.66 4.00
N THR A 127 -5.52 -9.37 4.56
CA THR A 127 -4.49 -8.78 5.43
C THR A 127 -3.61 -7.79 4.68
N SER A 128 -3.06 -8.18 3.52
CA SER A 128 -2.16 -7.29 2.75
C SER A 128 -2.89 -6.05 2.23
N MET A 129 -4.15 -6.19 1.82
CA MET A 129 -4.99 -5.07 1.40
C MET A 129 -5.29 -4.11 2.56
N ARG A 130 -5.56 -4.63 3.77
CA ARG A 130 -5.76 -3.79 4.96
C ARG A 130 -4.52 -2.99 5.33
N LEU A 131 -3.35 -3.63 5.30
CA LEU A 131 -2.08 -2.96 5.52
C LEU A 131 -1.85 -1.85 4.47
N LEU A 132 -2.15 -2.12 3.20
CA LEU A 132 -2.03 -1.11 2.15
C LEU A 132 -2.97 0.08 2.38
N MET A 133 -4.24 -0.16 2.69
CA MET A 133 -5.21 0.92 2.97
C MET A 133 -4.74 1.79 4.14
N PHE A 134 -4.25 1.16 5.21
CA PHE A 134 -3.66 1.86 6.35
C PHE A 134 -2.45 2.70 5.95
N HIS A 135 -1.48 2.13 5.21
CA HIS A 135 -0.28 2.85 4.79
C HIS A 135 -0.61 4.03 3.86
N VAL A 136 -1.56 3.86 2.93
CA VAL A 136 -2.00 4.96 2.05
C VAL A 136 -2.65 6.08 2.86
N TYR A 137 -3.45 5.74 3.87
CA TYR A 137 -4.02 6.74 4.77
C TYR A 137 -2.95 7.47 5.57
N PHE A 138 -2.03 6.75 6.22
CA PHE A 138 -0.93 7.38 6.96
C PHE A 138 -0.11 8.29 6.05
N LEU A 139 0.25 7.81 4.86
CA LEU A 139 0.96 8.60 3.86
C LEU A 139 0.18 9.87 3.49
N SER A 140 -1.08 9.76 3.09
CA SER A 140 -1.83 10.88 2.50
C SER A 140 -2.49 11.83 3.50
N LYS A 141 -2.66 11.43 4.76
CA LYS A 141 -3.36 12.24 5.78
C LYS A 141 -2.47 12.68 6.93
N ILE A 142 -1.37 11.97 7.19
CA ILE A 142 -0.48 12.26 8.32
C ILE A 142 0.90 12.69 7.82
N ALA A 143 1.55 11.86 7.01
CA ALA A 143 2.94 12.10 6.63
C ALA A 143 3.10 13.12 5.50
N ARG A 144 2.23 13.07 4.50
CA ARG A 144 2.23 13.90 3.30
C ARG A 144 0.83 14.44 2.98
N PRO A 145 0.17 15.16 3.92
CA PRO A 145 -1.14 15.76 3.65
C PRO A 145 -1.07 16.74 2.48
N ASP A 146 -2.16 16.81 1.72
CA ASP A 146 -2.28 17.73 0.59
C ASP A 146 -2.17 19.19 1.08
N GLY A 147 -1.45 20.01 0.32
CA GLY A 147 -1.26 21.43 0.65
C GLY A 147 -0.24 21.70 1.77
N ARG A 148 0.51 20.70 2.25
CA ARG A 148 1.64 20.91 3.17
C ARG A 148 2.95 20.37 2.62
N SER A 149 4.02 21.11 2.88
CA SER A 149 5.42 20.72 2.66
C SER A 149 5.94 19.81 3.78
N LEU A 150 7.06 19.11 3.54
CA LEU A 150 7.71 18.32 4.60
C LEU A 150 8.19 19.20 5.75
N SER A 151 8.59 20.44 5.47
CA SER A 151 9.01 21.40 6.51
C SER A 151 7.87 21.72 7.47
N GLU A 152 6.67 22.00 6.96
CA GLU A 152 5.48 22.25 7.79
C GLU A 152 5.06 21.02 8.59
N VAL A 153 5.12 19.83 7.99
CA VAL A 153 4.86 18.57 8.70
C VAL A 153 5.89 18.35 9.82
N THR A 154 7.17 18.64 9.56
CA THR A 154 8.25 18.53 10.55
C THR A 154 8.06 19.51 11.70
N ALA A 155 7.76 20.78 11.41
CA ALA A 155 7.49 21.80 12.41
C ALA A 155 6.31 21.40 13.31
N ASN A 156 5.25 20.82 12.72
CA ASN A 156 4.15 20.29 13.50
C ASN A 156 4.60 19.13 14.41
N TYR A 157 5.43 18.19 13.93
CA TYR A 157 5.99 17.16 14.80
C TYR A 157 6.83 17.75 15.94
N ASP A 158 7.66 18.76 15.67
CA ASP A 158 8.50 19.39 16.69
C ASP A 158 7.66 20.01 17.82
N LEU A 159 6.55 20.67 17.49
CA LEU A 159 5.61 21.24 18.48
C LEU A 159 5.01 20.18 19.41
N PHE A 160 4.85 18.95 18.93
CA PHE A 160 4.28 17.83 19.68
C PHE A 160 5.33 16.78 20.08
N TYR A 161 6.63 17.11 20.05
CA TYR A 161 7.73 16.20 20.39
C TYR A 161 7.68 14.86 19.64
N GLY A 162 7.31 14.89 18.35
CA GLY A 162 7.15 13.72 17.48
C GLY A 162 5.87 12.91 17.70
N ARG A 163 4.96 13.37 18.57
CA ARG A 163 3.69 12.68 18.85
C ARG A 163 2.55 13.19 17.96
N PRO A 164 1.58 12.33 17.62
CA PRO A 164 0.36 12.74 16.93
C PRO A 164 -0.56 13.56 17.86
N THR A 165 -1.34 14.46 17.28
CA THR A 165 -2.39 15.19 17.99
C THR A 165 -3.54 14.25 18.38
N ALA A 166 -4.41 14.67 19.32
CA ALA A 166 -5.62 13.93 19.67
C ALA A 166 -6.50 13.66 18.44
N GLN A 167 -6.70 14.68 17.60
CA GLN A 167 -7.46 14.56 16.35
C GLN A 167 -6.86 13.52 15.41
N MET A 168 -5.53 13.49 15.23
CA MET A 168 -4.88 12.49 14.39
C MET A 168 -5.10 11.06 14.90
N LYS A 169 -5.11 10.87 16.24
CA LYS A 169 -5.39 9.57 16.85
C LYS A 169 -6.84 9.14 16.60
N GLU A 170 -7.80 10.05 16.78
CA GLU A 170 -9.23 9.80 16.55
C GLU A 170 -9.53 9.50 15.08
N ASP A 171 -8.98 10.29 14.16
CA ASP A 171 -9.17 10.13 12.72
C ASP A 171 -8.59 8.79 12.25
N LEU A 172 -7.40 8.41 12.75
CA LEU A 172 -6.80 7.12 12.42
C LEU A 172 -7.64 5.97 12.97
N GLN A 173 -8.13 6.05 14.22
CA GLN A 173 -9.01 5.01 14.78
C GLN A 173 -10.28 4.84 13.95
N SER A 174 -10.90 5.95 13.56
CA SER A 174 -12.05 5.95 12.64
C SER A 174 -11.70 5.31 11.30
N HIS A 175 -10.51 5.61 10.76
CA HIS A 175 -10.04 5.00 9.52
C HIS A 175 -9.77 3.49 9.66
N CYS A 176 -9.15 3.04 10.75
CA CYS A 176 -8.91 1.63 11.03
C CYS A 176 -10.22 0.84 11.07
N LYS A 177 -11.27 1.38 11.69
CA LYS A 177 -12.61 0.77 11.66
C LYS A 177 -13.14 0.63 10.22
N LYS A 178 -12.98 1.66 9.39
CA LYS A 178 -13.35 1.61 7.96
C LYS A 178 -12.56 0.53 7.21
N VAL A 179 -11.24 0.46 7.41
CA VAL A 179 -10.35 -0.56 6.83
C VAL A 179 -10.77 -1.98 7.20
N LEU A 180 -11.15 -2.21 8.46
CA LEU A 180 -11.60 -3.51 8.93
C LEU A 180 -12.95 -3.92 8.31
N ALA A 181 -13.83 -2.96 8.05
CA ALA A 181 -15.14 -3.17 7.43
C ALA A 181 -15.10 -3.39 5.90
N VAL A 182 -13.97 -3.12 5.23
CA VAL A 182 -13.85 -3.32 3.77
C VAL A 182 -13.85 -4.82 3.42
N ASP A 183 -14.84 -5.21 2.63
CA ASP A 183 -15.11 -6.61 2.25
C ASP A 183 -15.24 -6.84 0.73
N ASN A 184 -15.08 -5.79 -0.08
CA ASN A 184 -15.26 -5.84 -1.53
C ASN A 184 -14.24 -4.99 -2.32
N TRP A 185 -14.02 -5.36 -3.60
CA TRP A 185 -13.07 -4.69 -4.50
C TRP A 185 -13.34 -3.20 -4.72
N PRO A 186 -14.57 -2.73 -5.00
CA PRO A 186 -14.84 -1.31 -5.15
C PRO A 186 -14.44 -0.49 -3.92
N ALA A 187 -14.75 -0.97 -2.72
CA ALA A 187 -14.38 -0.30 -1.47
C ALA A 187 -12.86 -0.25 -1.30
N PHE A 188 -12.16 -1.36 -1.57
CA PHE A 188 -10.69 -1.40 -1.54
C PHE A 188 -10.07 -0.35 -2.49
N PHE A 189 -10.46 -0.32 -3.76
CA PHE A 189 -9.88 0.62 -4.72
C PHE A 189 -10.15 2.09 -4.35
N ARG A 190 -11.34 2.40 -3.82
CA ARG A 190 -11.65 3.74 -3.31
C ARG A 190 -10.77 4.13 -2.12
N MET A 191 -10.54 3.21 -1.19
CA MET A 191 -9.72 3.47 0.00
C MET A 191 -8.26 3.79 -0.34
N ILE A 192 -7.74 3.19 -1.41
CA ILE A 192 -6.39 3.50 -1.93
C ILE A 192 -6.38 4.61 -2.99
N GLY A 193 -7.49 5.34 -3.15
CA GLY A 193 -7.62 6.48 -4.07
C GLY A 193 -7.60 6.12 -5.56
N MET A 194 -7.75 4.85 -5.95
CA MET A 194 -7.74 4.43 -7.35
C MET A 194 -9.16 4.43 -7.96
N LYS A 195 -9.23 4.63 -9.29
CA LYS A 195 -10.47 4.43 -10.04
C LYS A 195 -10.91 2.98 -9.90
N VAL A 196 -12.18 2.77 -9.57
CA VAL A 196 -12.76 1.43 -9.44
C VAL A 196 -12.81 0.77 -10.82
N PRO A 197 -12.09 -0.34 -11.05
CA PRO A 197 -12.19 -1.07 -12.31
C PRO A 197 -13.52 -1.82 -12.40
N SER A 198 -13.94 -2.17 -13.63
CA SER A 198 -15.04 -3.11 -13.81
C SER A 198 -14.69 -4.49 -13.27
N GLN A 199 -15.69 -5.34 -13.02
CA GLN A 199 -15.43 -6.71 -12.55
C GLN A 199 -14.60 -7.54 -13.55
N GLN A 200 -14.80 -7.29 -14.85
CA GLN A 200 -13.98 -7.84 -15.93
C GLN A 200 -12.52 -7.35 -15.80
N GLY A 201 -12.33 -6.05 -15.55
CA GLY A 201 -11.01 -5.45 -15.36
C GLY A 201 -10.27 -6.02 -14.15
N VAL A 202 -10.96 -6.17 -13.02
CA VAL A 202 -10.37 -6.82 -11.82
C VAL A 202 -10.07 -8.29 -12.14
N THR A 203 -10.98 -9.03 -12.75
CA THR A 203 -10.74 -10.44 -13.14
C THR A 203 -9.51 -10.58 -14.02
N PHE A 204 -9.36 -9.70 -15.01
CA PHE A 204 -8.17 -9.65 -15.89
C PHE A 204 -6.89 -9.42 -15.08
N VAL A 205 -6.86 -8.38 -14.22
CA VAL A 205 -5.68 -8.06 -13.39
C VAL A 205 -5.31 -9.25 -12.50
N LEU A 206 -6.28 -9.93 -11.91
CA LEU A 206 -6.03 -11.08 -11.03
C LEU A 206 -5.55 -12.33 -11.77
N ASN A 207 -5.99 -12.55 -13.01
CA ASN A 207 -5.45 -13.61 -13.86
C ASN A 207 -4.01 -13.25 -14.30
N GLN A 208 -3.79 -11.99 -14.71
CA GLN A 208 -2.47 -11.51 -15.10
C GLN A 208 -1.47 -11.60 -13.93
N ALA A 209 -1.91 -11.33 -12.70
CA ALA A 209 -1.08 -11.44 -11.51
C ALA A 209 -0.55 -12.86 -11.29
N VAL A 210 -1.35 -13.90 -11.57
CA VAL A 210 -0.88 -15.29 -11.53
C VAL A 210 0.21 -15.52 -12.58
N VAL A 211 -0.01 -15.10 -13.83
CA VAL A 211 1.01 -15.25 -14.89
C VAL A 211 2.31 -14.52 -14.55
N ASN A 212 2.21 -13.28 -14.06
CA ASN A 212 3.38 -12.50 -13.65
C ASN A 212 4.10 -13.14 -12.47
N SER A 213 3.35 -13.62 -11.48
CA SER A 213 3.88 -14.26 -10.28
C SER A 213 4.68 -15.51 -10.63
N GLN A 214 4.21 -16.31 -11.60
CA GLN A 214 4.94 -17.47 -12.11
C GLN A 214 6.20 -17.05 -12.86
N ARG A 215 6.09 -16.07 -13.78
CA ARG A 215 7.25 -15.52 -14.54
C ARG A 215 8.33 -14.94 -13.62
N LYS A 216 7.92 -14.29 -12.53
CA LYS A 216 8.81 -13.68 -11.51
C LYS A 216 9.31 -14.68 -10.46
N GLY A 217 8.89 -15.96 -10.52
CA GLY A 217 9.30 -16.99 -9.57
C GLY A 217 8.75 -16.79 -8.15
N TYR A 218 7.65 -16.08 -7.98
CA TYR A 218 7.03 -15.85 -6.66
C TYR A 218 6.21 -17.05 -6.17
N HIS A 219 5.75 -17.89 -7.09
CA HIS A 219 5.15 -19.18 -6.79
C HIS A 219 5.60 -20.22 -7.82
N HIS A 220 5.42 -21.50 -7.46
CA HIS A 220 5.71 -22.64 -8.33
C HIS A 220 4.44 -23.43 -8.60
#